data_AF-A0AAW0PC65-F1
#
_entry.id   AF-A0AAW0PC65-F1
#
_cell.length_a   1.000
_cell.length_b   1.000
_cell.length_c   1.000
_cell.angle_alpha   90.00
_cell.angle_beta   90.00
_cell.angle_gamma   90.00
#
_symmetry.space_group_name_H-M   'P 1'
#
loop_
_entity.id
_entity.type
_entity.pdbx_description
1 polymer ?
#
loop_
_entity_poly.entity_id
_entity_poly.type
_entity_poly.pdbx_seq_one_letter_code
_entity_poly.pdbx_strand_id
1 'polypeptide(L)'
;MKTSKAIVKFADDTVVVELISNDNKEAYFEEWYGNATERDKKALRRVVRCAEHITGRTLLYPVVAQGREALLSQSSWRKMVKKVSQFGIRTGIFNCSNDHRLCMRRGWHHSTLIMSVPQTWASKGKVMLKEYHGQYADSEHISRWVTDQVAQQIHRLQCSEQLLQEWHSDQAVKMFLFAQLPQPPAFFSTLSVRFTGRIKFIFVNICHWKNHSSLAEIGVTRSPAYILKMPEGMYWYGKSPGEVLSVSAMDTFLRSVQPEVNDLFVLSLLLINLLAWMDLFITQGATVKRFVVLIRTLGTYNSILLVSWLPVLALLQLPFLDSFSSYSLKLLRYADTTRLLSLVRADWTFYSSHPALFLSTYLAHGLLVDYFEKKRRCSRRSQEDSSTNLEWLASLWDWYSSYLLHPITSLHQSDHSEWDEDANFLFERLAFPDLWLRPLVNLDYIKILPTWKMKSASKSVSNDSSGRSPEEHTSECEHTPQLCDWSVWPHDMLHCSECVVCLENFVNGEVLMGLPCGHTFHQSCIVVWLLEGQHCCPVCRWPSYKKKRHPRPSQPA
;
A
#
# COMPACT_ATOMS: atom_id res chain seq x y z
N MET A 1 28.99 -10.96 20.32
CA MET A 1 28.28 -11.03 19.04
C MET A 1 26.83 -10.58 19.25
N LYS A 2 26.54 -9.31 19.00
CA LYS A 2 25.18 -8.77 18.82
C LYS A 2 25.29 -7.86 17.60
N THR A 3 24.60 -8.23 16.53
CA THR A 3 24.68 -7.55 15.23
C THR A 3 23.94 -6.22 15.32
N SER A 4 24.67 -5.15 15.57
CA SER A 4 24.20 -3.77 15.40
C SER A 4 24.01 -3.52 13.90
N LYS A 5 22.76 -3.38 13.44
CA LYS A 5 22.48 -2.91 12.09
C LYS A 5 22.81 -1.41 12.03
N ALA A 6 23.79 -1.04 11.22
CA ALA A 6 24.04 0.35 10.85
C ALA A 6 23.11 0.72 9.69
N ILE A 7 22.21 1.68 9.90
CA ILE A 7 21.35 2.23 8.84
C ILE A 7 21.89 3.62 8.52
N VAL A 8 22.37 3.80 7.29
CA VAL A 8 22.81 5.10 6.78
C VAL A 8 21.56 5.81 6.25
N LYS A 9 21.06 6.78 7.02
CA LYS A 9 19.97 7.65 6.57
C LYS A 9 20.53 8.98 6.10
N PHE A 10 19.94 9.46 5.01
CA PHE A 10 20.21 10.79 4.48
C PHE A 10 19.04 11.69 4.90
N ALA A 11 19.26 12.49 5.92
CA ALA A 11 18.37 13.58 6.32
C ALA A 11 19.24 14.77 6.73
N ASP A 12 18.98 15.92 6.11
CA ASP A 12 19.56 17.24 6.37
C ASP A 12 21.09 17.29 6.54
N ASP A 13 21.79 17.31 5.40
CA ASP A 13 23.20 17.66 5.16
C ASP A 13 24.27 17.02 6.09
N THR A 14 23.92 15.93 6.77
CA THR A 14 24.81 15.08 7.56
C THR A 14 24.69 13.61 7.13
N VAL A 15 25.81 12.89 7.13
CA VAL A 15 25.79 11.42 7.07
C VAL A 15 25.60 10.94 8.50
N VAL A 16 24.37 10.62 8.86
CA VAL A 16 24.04 10.07 10.18
C VAL A 16 24.18 8.54 10.10
N VAL A 17 25.14 8.00 10.85
CA VAL A 17 25.30 6.56 11.05
C VAL A 17 24.60 6.22 12.37
N GLU A 18 23.34 5.79 12.30
CA GLU A 18 22.55 5.36 13.46
C GLU A 18 23.05 3.98 13.94
N LEU A 19 23.55 3.92 15.18
CA LEU A 19 23.74 2.67 15.94
C LEU A 19 22.65 2.64 17.03
N ILE A 20 21.61 1.83 16.82
CA ILE A 20 20.48 1.73 17.76
C ILE A 20 20.94 0.98 19.02
N SER A 21 20.93 1.68 20.15
CA SER A 21 20.88 1.10 21.50
C SER A 21 19.56 1.50 22.15
N ASN A 22 18.96 0.61 22.93
CA ASN A 22 17.52 0.45 23.07
C ASN A 22 16.75 1.48 23.91
N ASP A 23 17.36 2.56 24.41
CA ASP A 23 16.74 3.36 25.47
C ASP A 23 16.66 4.88 25.15
N ASN A 24 15.41 5.36 25.16
CA ASN A 24 14.89 6.73 25.28
C ASN A 24 14.91 7.70 24.07
N LYS A 25 13.70 8.22 23.81
CA LYS A 25 13.25 9.06 22.70
C LYS A 25 13.41 10.54 23.04
N GLU A 26 14.35 11.22 22.37
CA GLU A 26 14.33 12.66 22.06
C GLU A 26 15.44 12.94 21.03
N ALA A 27 15.08 13.30 19.79
CA ALA A 27 16.04 13.44 18.68
C ALA A 27 16.54 14.89 18.58
N TYR A 28 17.65 15.19 19.25
CA TYR A 28 18.46 16.37 18.99
C TYR A 28 19.48 16.08 17.88
N PHE A 29 19.58 16.96 16.88
CA PHE A 29 20.70 17.00 15.93
C PHE A 29 21.91 17.61 16.65
N GLU A 30 22.69 16.78 17.33
CA GLU A 30 24.04 17.13 17.78
C GLU A 30 25.09 16.43 16.92
N GLU A 31 25.95 17.22 16.28
CA GLU A 31 27.15 16.75 15.59
C GLU A 31 28.17 16.20 16.60
N TRP A 32 28.31 14.88 16.67
CA TRP A 32 29.50 14.25 17.26
C TRP A 32 30.60 14.14 16.21
N TYR A 33 31.51 15.11 16.18
CA TYR A 33 32.83 14.95 15.55
C TYR A 33 33.93 15.00 16.60
N GLY A 34 34.10 13.87 17.31
CA GLY A 34 35.24 13.62 18.19
C GLY A 34 35.78 12.20 18.00
N ASN A 35 37.08 12.08 17.70
CA ASN A 35 37.89 10.85 17.63
C ASN A 35 37.59 9.82 16.51
N ALA A 36 37.53 10.24 15.24
CA ALA A 36 37.55 9.31 14.10
C ALA A 36 38.99 8.88 13.72
N THR A 37 39.20 7.57 13.50
CA THR A 37 40.52 7.02 13.14
C THR A 37 40.92 7.36 11.70
N GLU A 38 42.20 7.25 11.33
CA GLU A 38 42.66 7.51 9.94
C GLU A 38 41.99 6.59 8.90
N ARG A 39 41.53 5.39 9.28
CA ARG A 39 40.74 4.52 8.39
C ARG A 39 39.36 5.10 8.13
N ASP A 40 38.69 5.65 9.15
CA ASP A 40 37.38 6.29 9.03
C ASP A 40 37.47 7.55 8.18
N LYS A 41 38.53 8.36 8.36
CA LYS A 41 38.83 9.52 7.50
C LYS A 41 39.12 9.12 6.06
N LYS A 42 39.72 7.95 5.81
CA LYS A 42 39.96 7.43 4.45
C LYS A 42 38.69 6.88 3.80
N ALA A 43 37.79 6.28 4.59
CA ALA A 43 36.47 5.87 4.15
C ALA A 43 35.57 7.09 3.85
N LEU A 44 35.55 8.10 4.74
CA LEU A 44 34.85 9.37 4.52
C LEU A 44 35.37 10.09 3.28
N ARG A 45 36.69 10.15 3.07
CA ARG A 45 37.30 10.70 1.84
C ARG A 45 36.92 9.93 0.59
N ARG A 46 36.60 8.64 0.69
CA ARG A 46 36.05 7.84 -0.42
C ARG A 46 34.57 8.11 -0.61
N VAL A 47 33.80 8.26 0.46
CA VAL A 47 32.37 8.59 0.44
C VAL A 47 32.12 10.00 -0.09
N VAL A 48 32.91 11.00 0.28
CA VAL A 48 32.85 12.38 -0.25
C VAL A 48 33.27 12.40 -1.72
N ARG A 49 34.34 11.68 -2.11
CA ARG A 49 34.70 11.51 -3.53
C ARG A 49 33.60 10.82 -4.32
N CYS A 50 32.96 9.80 -3.74
CA CYS A 50 31.83 9.11 -4.32
C CYS A 50 30.62 10.04 -4.40
N ALA A 51 30.31 10.84 -3.38
CA ALA A 51 29.21 11.81 -3.41
C ALA A 51 29.43 12.87 -4.49
N GLU A 52 30.64 13.44 -4.62
CA GLU A 52 31.02 14.38 -5.70
C GLU A 52 30.90 13.75 -7.11
N HIS A 53 31.13 12.43 -7.24
CA HIS A 53 31.03 11.72 -8.52
C HIS A 53 29.63 11.14 -8.81
N ILE A 54 28.79 10.96 -7.77
CA ILE A 54 27.50 10.25 -7.86
C ILE A 54 26.33 11.23 -7.83
N THR A 55 26.45 12.37 -7.15
CA THR A 55 25.37 13.36 -7.10
C THR A 55 25.60 14.40 -8.18
N GLY A 56 25.04 14.22 -9.38
CA GLY A 56 24.93 15.28 -10.39
C GLY A 56 23.97 16.40 -9.97
N ARG A 57 24.03 16.82 -8.70
CA ARG A 57 23.16 17.78 -8.03
C ARG A 57 23.94 19.06 -7.73
N THR A 58 23.21 20.17 -7.70
CA THR A 58 23.75 21.49 -7.40
C THR A 58 23.86 21.67 -5.89
N LEU A 59 25.07 21.87 -5.38
CA LEU A 59 25.39 22.08 -3.97
C LEU A 59 26.04 23.46 -3.78
N LEU A 60 25.75 24.12 -2.66
CA LEU A 60 26.41 25.36 -2.27
C LEU A 60 27.01 25.19 -0.88
N TYR A 61 28.32 25.35 -0.74
CA TYR A 61 28.99 25.18 0.54
C TYR A 61 30.11 26.21 0.76
N PRO A 62 30.15 26.89 1.92
CA PRO A 62 31.32 27.63 2.34
C PRO A 62 32.43 26.67 2.73
N VAL A 63 33.63 26.97 2.24
CA VAL A 63 34.89 26.40 2.71
C VAL A 63 35.47 27.37 3.73
N VAL A 64 35.68 26.89 4.96
CA VAL A 64 36.33 27.65 6.03
C VAL A 64 37.77 27.18 6.12
N ALA A 65 38.71 28.06 5.78
CA ALA A 65 40.13 27.75 5.85
C ALA A 65 40.59 27.61 7.31
N GLN A 66 41.63 26.81 7.53
CA GLN A 66 42.14 26.55 8.88
C GLN A 66 42.64 27.85 9.53
N GLY A 67 42.16 28.13 10.76
CA GLY A 67 42.54 29.32 11.51
C GLY A 67 42.02 30.64 10.92
N ARG A 68 41.08 30.58 9.97
CA ARG A 68 40.42 31.76 9.40
C ARG A 68 38.93 31.71 9.68
N GLU A 69 38.31 32.89 9.70
CA GLU A 69 36.86 33.00 9.81
C GLU A 69 36.18 32.61 8.49
N ALA A 70 34.90 32.25 8.58
CA ALA A 70 34.08 32.00 7.41
C ALA A 70 33.83 33.29 6.63
N LEU A 71 33.69 33.19 5.31
CA LEU A 71 33.39 34.33 4.44
C LEU A 71 32.07 35.04 4.83
N LEU A 72 31.11 34.27 5.35
CA LEU A 72 29.82 34.76 5.83
C LEU A 72 29.68 34.47 7.32
N SER A 73 29.08 35.41 8.06
CA SER A 73 28.66 35.16 9.43
C SER A 73 27.59 34.07 9.49
N GLN A 74 27.49 33.38 10.63
CA GLN A 74 26.54 32.28 10.81
C GLN A 74 25.08 32.71 10.61
N SER A 75 24.72 33.96 10.97
CA SER A 75 23.38 34.50 10.80
C SER A 75 23.07 34.82 9.33
N SER A 76 24.03 35.41 8.60
CA SER A 76 23.92 35.68 7.16
C SER A 76 23.88 34.39 6.35
N TRP A 77 24.67 33.38 6.74
CA TRP A 77 24.62 32.05 6.13
C TRP A 77 23.26 31.37 6.35
N ARG A 78 22.68 31.40 7.56
CA ARG A 78 21.32 30.87 7.79
C ARG A 78 20.26 31.55 6.92
N LYS A 79 20.35 32.86 6.73
CA LYS A 79 19.46 33.61 5.82
C LYS A 79 19.67 33.18 4.37
N MET A 80 20.92 32.96 3.96
CA MET A 80 21.27 32.46 2.63
C MET A 80 20.69 31.06 2.39
N VAL A 81 20.91 30.14 3.32
CA VAL A 81 20.40 28.76 3.25
C VAL A 81 18.89 28.75 3.05
N LYS A 82 18.14 29.57 3.79
CA LYS A 82 16.68 29.70 3.62
C LYS A 82 16.28 30.21 2.23
N LYS A 83 17.04 31.12 1.63
CA LYS A 83 16.77 31.61 0.27
C LYS A 83 17.13 30.53 -0.76
N VAL A 84 18.32 29.97 -0.68
CA VAL A 84 18.91 29.04 -1.65
C VAL A 84 18.21 27.67 -1.66
N SER A 85 17.73 27.20 -0.50
CA SER A 85 16.99 25.94 -0.40
C SER A 85 15.67 25.97 -1.17
N GLN A 86 15.03 27.14 -1.29
CA GLN A 86 13.84 27.32 -2.14
C GLN A 86 14.15 27.04 -3.61
N PHE A 87 15.39 27.29 -4.06
CA PHE A 87 15.86 26.97 -5.41
C PHE A 87 16.14 25.47 -5.62
N GLY A 88 15.98 24.63 -4.59
CA GLY A 88 16.31 23.20 -4.65
C GLY A 88 17.82 22.92 -4.59
N ILE A 89 18.63 23.94 -4.29
CA ILE A 89 20.07 23.82 -4.09
C ILE A 89 20.29 23.35 -2.66
N ARG A 90 21.03 22.25 -2.49
CA ARG A 90 21.41 21.75 -1.16
C ARG A 90 22.61 22.50 -0.64
N THR A 91 22.71 22.61 0.67
CA THR A 91 23.77 23.36 1.31
C THR A 91 24.71 22.44 2.08
N GLY A 92 25.74 22.98 2.69
CA GLY A 92 26.66 22.22 3.52
C GLY A 92 27.77 23.13 3.98
N ILE A 93 28.55 22.73 4.98
CA ILE A 93 29.69 23.52 5.44
C ILE A 93 30.92 22.61 5.37
N PHE A 94 31.99 23.11 4.76
CA PHE A 94 33.25 22.39 4.69
C PHE A 94 34.30 23.09 5.54
N ASN A 95 34.68 22.50 6.66
CA ASN A 95 35.72 23.03 7.54
C ASN A 95 37.08 22.38 7.24
N CYS A 96 38.05 23.16 6.77
CA CYS A 96 39.40 22.69 6.48
C CYS A 96 40.17 22.23 7.73
N SER A 97 39.69 22.55 8.93
CA SER A 97 40.26 22.02 10.19
C SER A 97 40.09 20.50 10.29
N ASN A 98 39.05 19.94 9.68
CA ASN A 98 38.74 18.51 9.74
C ASN A 98 39.59 17.68 8.75
N ASP A 99 39.88 18.22 7.56
CA ASP A 99 40.73 17.57 6.54
C ASP A 99 41.59 18.58 5.76
N HIS A 100 42.62 19.12 6.43
CA HIS A 100 43.54 20.11 5.86
C HIS A 100 44.23 19.62 4.58
N ARG A 101 44.57 18.32 4.51
CA ARG A 101 45.24 17.73 3.34
C ARG A 101 44.37 17.79 2.08
N LEU A 102 43.05 17.66 2.21
CA LEU A 102 42.13 17.78 1.09
C LEU A 102 42.05 19.23 0.60
N CYS A 103 41.93 20.20 1.51
CA CYS A 103 41.90 21.62 1.16
C CYS A 103 43.18 22.05 0.42
N MET A 104 44.35 21.64 0.91
CA MET A 104 45.63 21.99 0.27
C MET A 104 45.78 21.38 -1.13
N ARG A 105 45.33 20.13 -1.34
CA ARG A 105 45.33 19.53 -2.69
C ARG A 105 44.37 20.21 -3.66
N ARG A 106 43.28 20.78 -3.15
CA ARG A 106 42.26 21.49 -3.93
C ARG A 106 42.58 22.98 -4.12
N GLY A 107 43.62 23.51 -3.46
CA GLY A 107 44.00 24.92 -3.53
C GLY A 107 43.19 25.86 -2.63
N TRP A 108 42.42 25.33 -1.67
CA TRP A 108 41.59 26.13 -0.76
C TRP A 108 42.40 26.68 0.41
N HIS A 109 43.22 27.70 0.11
CA HIS A 109 44.07 28.38 1.10
C HIS A 109 43.36 29.49 1.89
N HIS A 110 42.22 29.95 1.39
CA HIS A 110 41.42 31.02 1.97
C HIS A 110 39.96 30.59 2.09
N SER A 111 39.23 31.19 3.02
CA SER A 111 37.81 30.88 3.20
C SER A 111 37.01 31.43 2.03
N THR A 112 36.36 30.57 1.27
CA THR A 112 35.59 30.94 0.06
C THR A 112 34.27 30.21 -0.01
N LEU A 113 33.41 30.65 -0.92
CA LEU A 113 32.15 29.98 -1.20
C LEU A 113 32.28 29.19 -2.50
N ILE A 114 31.90 27.92 -2.45
CA ILE A 114 31.99 27.02 -3.59
C ILE A 114 30.61 26.50 -3.94
N MET A 115 30.33 26.50 -5.24
CA MET A 115 29.11 25.93 -5.81
C MET A 115 29.48 24.78 -6.73
N SER A 116 28.89 23.61 -6.50
CA SER A 116 28.99 22.48 -7.42
C SER A 116 27.88 22.60 -8.46
N VAL A 117 28.25 22.51 -9.73
CA VAL A 117 27.36 22.75 -10.87
C VAL A 117 27.57 21.62 -11.87
N PRO A 118 26.55 20.81 -12.21
CA PRO A 118 26.70 19.77 -13.23
C PRO A 118 27.05 20.40 -14.58
N GLN A 119 28.04 19.82 -15.28
CA GLN A 119 28.49 20.29 -16.60
C GLN A 119 27.48 19.95 -17.71
N THR A 120 26.68 18.91 -17.50
CA THR A 120 25.68 18.42 -18.45
C THR A 120 24.34 18.31 -17.76
N TRP A 121 23.25 18.31 -18.53
CA TRP A 121 21.90 18.07 -18.02
C TRP A 121 21.68 16.64 -17.46
N ALA A 122 22.61 15.71 -17.69
CA ALA A 122 22.55 14.34 -17.18
C ALA A 122 22.80 14.26 -15.65
N SER A 123 22.03 13.41 -14.96
CA SER A 123 22.06 13.24 -13.49
C SER A 123 23.33 12.59 -12.93
N LYS A 124 24.17 11.98 -13.78
CA LYS A 124 25.46 11.36 -13.42
C LYS A 124 26.63 11.95 -14.23
N GLY A 125 26.50 13.21 -14.63
CA GLY A 125 27.53 13.92 -15.40
C GLY A 125 28.70 14.40 -14.54
N LYS A 126 29.78 14.83 -15.20
CA LYS A 126 30.90 15.51 -14.53
C LYS A 126 30.41 16.79 -13.85
N VAL A 127 30.82 17.00 -12.60
CA VAL A 127 30.48 18.19 -11.82
C VAL A 127 31.66 19.16 -11.85
N MET A 128 31.37 20.43 -12.11
CA MET A 128 32.34 21.52 -12.03
C MET A 128 32.16 22.28 -10.72
N LEU A 129 33.26 22.63 -10.08
CA LEU A 129 33.25 23.51 -8.93
C LEU A 129 33.47 24.95 -9.39
N LYS A 130 32.61 25.87 -8.94
CA LYS A 130 32.70 27.30 -9.17
C LYS A 130 33.00 27.99 -7.84
N GLU A 131 34.07 28.75 -7.81
CA GLU A 131 34.45 29.54 -6.65
C GLU A 131 33.90 30.98 -6.77
N TYR A 132 33.46 31.52 -5.65
CA TYR A 132 33.02 32.90 -5.56
C TYR A 132 34.22 33.82 -5.41
N HIS A 133 34.45 34.69 -6.41
CA HIS A 133 35.55 35.67 -6.41
C HIS A 133 35.06 37.11 -6.20
N GLY A 134 33.86 37.32 -5.64
CA GLY A 134 33.33 38.66 -5.43
C GLY A 134 34.02 39.38 -4.26
N GLN A 135 34.19 40.70 -4.41
CA GLN A 135 34.81 41.56 -3.38
C GLN A 135 33.93 41.75 -2.14
N TYR A 136 32.61 41.62 -2.30
CA TYR A 136 31.63 41.84 -1.23
C TYR A 136 30.99 40.52 -0.81
N ALA A 137 31.16 40.14 0.45
CA ALA A 137 30.55 38.95 1.04
C ALA A 137 29.11 39.20 1.54
N ASP A 138 28.32 39.96 0.79
CA ASP A 138 26.93 40.21 1.16
C ASP A 138 25.99 39.14 0.63
N SER A 139 24.89 38.90 1.36
CA SER A 139 23.90 37.92 0.95
C SER A 139 23.25 38.22 -0.41
N GLU A 140 23.14 39.48 -0.80
CA GLU A 140 22.56 39.86 -2.09
C GLU A 140 23.51 39.61 -3.26
N HIS A 141 24.80 39.94 -3.09
CA HIS A 141 25.81 39.69 -4.12
C HIS A 141 26.02 38.19 -4.36
N ILE A 142 26.05 37.41 -3.28
CA ILE A 142 26.15 35.96 -3.36
C ILE A 142 24.89 35.36 -3.98
N SER A 143 23.68 35.81 -3.62
CA SER A 143 22.47 35.26 -4.23
C SER A 143 22.41 35.55 -5.74
N ARG A 144 22.81 36.76 -6.17
CA ARG A 144 22.92 37.09 -7.60
C ARG A 144 23.92 36.19 -8.33
N TRP A 145 25.09 35.99 -7.73
CA TRP A 145 26.08 35.07 -8.28
C TRP A 145 25.53 33.65 -8.40
N VAL A 146 24.86 33.13 -7.36
CA VAL A 146 24.23 31.80 -7.40
C VAL A 146 23.19 31.75 -8.53
N THR A 147 22.31 32.74 -8.64
CA THR A 147 21.30 32.74 -9.71
C THR A 147 21.93 32.79 -11.10
N ASP A 148 23.02 33.54 -11.29
CA ASP A 148 23.74 33.61 -12.56
C ASP A 148 24.40 32.27 -12.91
N GLN A 149 24.99 31.58 -11.93
CA GLN A 149 25.58 30.26 -12.14
C GLN A 149 24.52 29.23 -12.55
N VAL A 150 23.34 29.24 -11.93
CA VAL A 150 22.25 28.33 -12.32
C VAL A 150 21.70 28.68 -13.71
N ALA A 151 21.52 29.98 -14.00
CA ALA A 151 21.01 30.44 -15.29
C ALA A 151 21.92 30.02 -16.46
N GLN A 152 23.24 29.96 -16.24
CA GLN A 152 24.21 29.49 -17.22
C GLN A 152 24.08 28.00 -17.55
N GLN A 153 23.47 27.20 -16.68
CA GLN A 153 23.26 25.76 -16.95
C GLN A 153 22.15 25.50 -17.96
N ILE A 154 21.22 26.45 -18.14
CA ILE A 154 20.08 26.30 -19.02
C ILE A 154 20.55 26.46 -20.45
N HIS A 155 20.15 25.54 -21.33
CA HIS A 155 20.51 25.64 -22.75
C HIS A 155 19.76 26.82 -23.38
N ARG A 156 20.52 27.81 -23.87
CA ARG A 156 19.97 29.04 -24.45
C ARG A 156 20.03 28.96 -25.97
N LEU A 157 18.88 29.11 -26.61
CA LEU A 157 18.76 29.14 -28.06
C LEU A 157 18.58 30.59 -28.51
N GLN A 158 19.45 31.01 -29.42
CA GLN A 158 19.44 32.36 -29.99
C GLN A 158 19.08 32.37 -31.49
N CYS A 159 19.17 31.22 -32.17
CA CYS A 159 18.90 31.09 -33.60
C CYS A 159 17.77 30.08 -33.86
N SER A 160 17.01 30.30 -34.94
CA SER A 160 15.91 29.42 -35.38
C SER A 160 16.39 28.03 -35.81
N GLU A 161 17.57 27.92 -36.44
CA GLU A 161 18.12 26.64 -36.88
C GLU A 161 18.43 25.70 -35.71
N GLN A 162 19.08 26.24 -34.66
CA GLN A 162 19.35 25.50 -33.44
C GLN A 162 18.06 25.08 -32.73
N LEU A 163 17.02 25.92 -32.79
CA LEU A 163 15.70 25.56 -32.28
C LEU A 163 15.11 24.40 -33.07
N LEU A 164 15.10 24.44 -34.39
CA LEU A 164 14.56 23.34 -35.19
C LEU A 164 15.33 22.04 -34.97
N GLN A 165 16.67 22.08 -34.90
CA GLN A 165 17.47 20.90 -34.61
C GLN A 165 17.12 20.30 -33.24
N GLU A 166 17.03 21.13 -32.20
CA GLU A 166 16.70 20.69 -30.85
C GLU A 166 15.22 20.29 -30.73
N TRP A 167 14.34 20.91 -31.51
CA TRP A 167 12.91 20.62 -31.59
C TRP A 167 12.65 19.25 -32.20
N HIS A 168 13.35 18.85 -33.26
CA HIS A 168 13.17 17.53 -33.88
C HIS A 168 13.84 16.38 -33.12
N SER A 169 14.64 16.67 -32.09
CA SER A 169 15.25 15.64 -31.26
C SER A 169 14.23 15.06 -30.25
N ASP A 170 13.86 13.80 -30.43
CA ASP A 170 12.74 13.14 -29.70
C ASP A 170 13.16 12.31 -28.47
N GLN A 171 14.44 12.30 -28.10
CA GLN A 171 14.96 11.34 -27.11
C GLN A 171 14.63 11.68 -25.64
N ALA A 172 14.16 12.90 -25.33
CA ALA A 172 13.95 13.33 -23.95
C ALA A 172 12.78 14.30 -23.80
N VAL A 173 12.21 14.38 -22.59
CA VAL A 173 11.23 15.40 -22.22
C VAL A 173 11.94 16.76 -22.10
N LYS A 174 11.44 17.76 -22.82
CA LYS A 174 12.02 19.09 -22.93
C LYS A 174 10.99 20.15 -22.54
N MET A 175 11.39 21.09 -21.71
CA MET A 175 10.60 22.26 -21.36
C MET A 175 11.20 23.49 -22.05
N PHE A 176 10.44 24.08 -22.97
CA PHE A 176 10.80 25.29 -23.68
C PHE A 176 10.14 26.50 -23.04
N LEU A 177 10.92 27.54 -22.77
CA LEU A 177 10.44 28.87 -22.43
C LEU A 177 10.77 29.84 -23.56
N PHE A 178 9.74 30.31 -24.24
CA PHE A 178 9.80 31.32 -25.27
C PHE A 178 9.53 32.68 -24.63
N ALA A 179 10.53 33.55 -24.53
CA ALA A 179 10.35 34.87 -23.93
C ALA A 179 11.23 35.94 -24.57
N GLN A 180 10.82 37.21 -24.39
CA GLN A 180 11.60 38.38 -24.77
C GLN A 180 12.44 38.85 -23.59
N LEU A 181 13.36 37.99 -23.12
CA LEU A 181 14.24 38.27 -21.99
C LEU A 181 15.71 38.00 -22.37
N PRO A 182 16.66 38.85 -21.93
CA PRO A 182 18.08 38.64 -22.23
C PRO A 182 18.67 37.44 -21.47
N GLN A 183 18.06 37.04 -20.35
CA GLN A 183 18.47 35.94 -19.50
C GLN A 183 17.24 35.14 -19.02
N PRO A 184 17.39 33.85 -18.72
CA PRO A 184 16.29 33.06 -18.18
C PRO A 184 15.89 33.59 -16.78
N PRO A 185 14.59 33.65 -16.48
CA PRO A 185 14.14 34.13 -15.18
C PRO A 185 14.54 33.16 -14.05
N ALA A 186 14.72 33.68 -12.84
CA ALA A 186 15.21 32.92 -11.69
C ALA A 186 14.33 31.70 -11.37
N PHE A 187 13.00 31.80 -11.50
CA PHE A 187 12.12 30.66 -11.24
C PHE A 187 12.30 29.50 -12.22
N PHE A 188 12.63 29.79 -13.49
CA PHE A 188 12.88 28.75 -14.49
C PHE A 188 14.20 28.03 -14.19
N SER A 189 15.16 28.78 -13.65
CA SER A 189 16.42 28.27 -13.12
C SER A 189 16.23 27.42 -11.86
N THR A 190 15.32 27.79 -10.97
CA THR A 190 14.92 26.94 -9.83
C THR A 190 14.41 25.57 -10.30
N LEU A 191 13.51 25.56 -11.29
CA LEU A 191 12.92 24.32 -11.78
C LEU A 191 13.96 23.44 -12.48
N SER A 192 14.89 24.03 -13.23
CA SER A 192 15.94 23.24 -13.91
C SER A 192 16.83 22.48 -12.92
N VAL A 193 17.13 23.06 -11.74
CA VAL A 193 17.90 22.39 -10.67
C VAL A 193 17.12 21.24 -10.03
N ARG A 194 15.79 21.39 -9.84
CA ARG A 194 14.96 20.35 -9.23
C ARG A 194 14.74 19.13 -10.12
N PHE A 195 14.75 19.33 -11.43
CA PHE A 195 14.46 18.31 -12.43
C PHE A 195 15.70 17.89 -13.26
N THR A 196 16.90 18.11 -12.72
CA THR A 196 18.17 17.71 -13.36
C THR A 196 18.15 16.24 -13.75
N GLY A 197 18.47 15.93 -15.02
CA GLY A 197 18.48 14.57 -15.56
C GLY A 197 17.11 13.97 -15.87
N ARG A 198 16.02 14.65 -15.53
CA ARG A 198 14.64 14.20 -15.81
C ARG A 198 14.00 14.99 -16.94
N ILE A 199 14.18 16.31 -16.93
CA ILE A 199 13.61 17.23 -17.91
C ILE A 199 14.70 18.20 -18.37
N LYS A 200 14.87 18.36 -19.68
CA LYS A 200 15.82 19.32 -20.25
C LYS A 200 15.15 20.69 -20.38
N PHE A 201 15.66 21.68 -19.65
CA PHE A 201 15.15 23.06 -19.71
C PHE A 201 15.87 23.84 -20.80
N ILE A 202 15.10 24.48 -21.66
CA ILE A 202 15.59 25.23 -22.82
C ILE A 202 14.95 26.61 -22.81
N PHE A 203 15.79 27.64 -22.86
CA PHE A 203 15.36 29.03 -22.92
C PHE A 203 15.57 29.58 -24.33
N VAL A 204 14.50 30.08 -24.94
CA VAL A 204 14.52 30.64 -26.29
C VAL A 204 14.31 32.15 -26.19
N ASN A 205 15.35 32.90 -26.52
CA ASN A 205 15.28 34.36 -26.55
C ASN A 205 14.74 34.82 -27.92
N ILE A 206 13.53 35.37 -27.93
CA ILE A 206 12.84 35.79 -29.16
C ILE A 206 13.13 37.27 -29.52
N CYS A 207 13.81 38.04 -28.66
CA CYS A 207 13.99 39.49 -28.86
C CYS A 207 14.54 39.90 -30.23
N HIS A 208 15.38 39.05 -30.86
CA HIS A 208 16.07 39.37 -32.11
C HIS A 208 15.58 38.53 -33.31
N TRP A 209 14.46 37.83 -33.18
CA TRP A 209 13.99 36.91 -34.21
C TRP A 209 13.11 37.64 -35.23
N LYS A 210 13.68 37.91 -36.41
CA LYS A 210 12.98 38.59 -37.51
C LYS A 210 12.05 37.66 -38.31
N ASN A 211 12.34 36.35 -38.32
CA ASN A 211 11.55 35.35 -39.02
C ASN A 211 10.49 34.74 -38.10
N HIS A 212 9.27 35.28 -38.14
CA HIS A 212 8.13 34.73 -37.40
C HIS A 212 7.63 33.39 -37.96
N SER A 213 8.09 32.97 -39.15
CA SER A 213 7.67 31.72 -39.79
C SER A 213 7.99 30.48 -38.96
N SER A 214 9.20 30.38 -38.39
CA SER A 214 9.61 29.24 -37.55
C SER A 214 8.83 29.17 -36.23
N LEU A 215 8.44 30.34 -35.69
CA LEU A 215 7.62 30.41 -34.48
C LEU A 215 6.16 30.04 -34.77
N ALA A 216 5.64 30.45 -35.94
CA ALA A 216 4.30 30.10 -36.38
C ALA A 216 4.16 28.61 -36.68
N GLU A 217 5.19 27.96 -37.24
CA GLU A 217 5.25 26.50 -37.45
C GLU A 217 5.15 25.74 -36.12
N ILE A 218 5.77 26.26 -35.06
CA ILE A 218 5.67 25.69 -33.71
C ILE A 218 4.36 26.11 -33.01
N GLY A 219 3.61 27.07 -33.57
CA GLY A 219 2.34 27.58 -33.06
C GLY A 219 2.47 28.68 -31.99
N VAL A 220 3.66 29.27 -31.81
CA VAL A 220 3.92 30.30 -30.80
C VAL A 220 3.42 31.66 -31.30
N THR A 221 2.22 32.05 -30.89
CA THR A 221 1.61 33.34 -31.28
C THR A 221 1.77 34.44 -30.23
N ARG A 222 2.02 34.09 -28.97
CA ARG A 222 2.19 35.04 -27.85
C ARG A 222 3.39 34.65 -27.00
N SER A 223 4.16 35.64 -26.53
CA SER A 223 5.23 35.46 -25.55
C SER A 223 4.86 36.14 -24.22
N PRO A 224 5.19 35.57 -23.05
CA PRO A 224 5.92 34.31 -22.89
C PRO A 224 5.06 33.07 -23.15
N ALA A 225 5.64 32.03 -23.75
CA ALA A 225 4.98 30.73 -23.95
C ALA A 225 5.81 29.59 -23.31
N TYR A 226 5.12 28.70 -22.61
CA TYR A 226 5.68 27.53 -21.95
C TYR A 226 5.20 26.29 -22.71
N ILE A 227 6.13 25.57 -23.32
CA ILE A 227 5.82 24.39 -24.11
C ILE A 227 6.60 23.21 -23.55
N LEU A 228 5.85 22.18 -23.14
CA LEU A 228 6.42 20.90 -22.76
C LEU A 228 6.36 19.98 -23.98
N LYS A 229 7.53 19.65 -24.52
CA LYS A 229 7.68 18.63 -25.57
C LYS A 229 8.04 17.30 -24.91
N MET A 230 7.18 16.32 -25.10
CA MET A 230 7.37 14.93 -24.69
C MET A 230 7.55 14.07 -25.96
N PRO A 231 8.15 12.87 -25.87
CA PRO A 231 8.25 11.96 -27.01
C PRO A 231 6.90 11.60 -27.65
N GLU A 232 5.82 11.64 -26.87
CA GLU A 232 4.47 11.28 -27.28
C GLU A 232 3.68 12.44 -27.87
N GLY A 233 4.08 13.69 -27.61
CA GLY A 233 3.31 14.87 -28.00
C GLY A 233 3.75 16.15 -27.31
N MET A 234 3.05 17.24 -27.59
CA MET A 234 3.37 18.58 -27.10
C MET A 234 2.22 19.14 -26.27
N TYR A 235 2.55 19.78 -25.16
CA TYR A 235 1.59 20.40 -24.26
C TYR A 235 1.90 21.87 -24.02
N TRP A 236 0.84 22.69 -24.04
CA TRP A 236 0.91 24.14 -23.84
C TRP A 236 0.47 24.48 -22.43
N TYR A 237 1.43 24.77 -21.57
CA TYR A 237 1.12 25.08 -20.17
C TYR A 237 0.52 26.49 -20.04
N GLY A 238 -0.55 26.61 -19.26
CA GLY A 238 -1.27 27.86 -19.01
C GLY A 238 -2.41 28.15 -19.99
N LYS A 239 -2.69 27.25 -20.94
CA LYS A 239 -3.88 27.34 -21.81
C LYS A 239 -5.09 26.61 -21.22
N SER A 240 -4.88 25.62 -20.35
CA SER A 240 -5.96 24.83 -19.76
C SER A 240 -6.59 25.56 -18.57
N PRO A 241 -7.90 25.40 -18.32
CA PRO A 241 -8.55 25.97 -17.14
C PRO A 241 -7.94 25.40 -15.85
N GLY A 242 -7.75 26.26 -14.85
CA GLY A 242 -7.15 25.89 -13.55
C GLY A 242 -5.62 25.97 -13.51
N GLU A 243 -4.94 26.18 -14.65
CA GLU A 243 -3.48 26.34 -14.65
C GLU A 243 -3.08 27.77 -14.30
N VAL A 244 -2.31 27.91 -13.22
CA VAL A 244 -1.76 29.19 -12.78
C VAL A 244 -0.27 29.23 -13.07
N LEU A 245 0.21 30.34 -13.62
CA LEU A 245 1.63 30.59 -13.85
C LEU A 245 2.33 30.94 -12.53
N SER A 246 2.55 29.92 -11.69
CA SER A 246 3.29 30.01 -10.43
C SER A 246 4.38 28.93 -10.36
N VAL A 247 5.46 29.22 -9.64
CA VAL A 247 6.57 28.26 -9.45
C VAL A 247 6.07 26.98 -8.80
N SER A 248 5.20 27.10 -7.79
CA SER A 248 4.64 25.94 -7.09
C SER A 248 3.71 25.13 -7.98
N ALA A 249 2.86 25.80 -8.79
CA ALA A 249 1.92 25.12 -9.67
C ALA A 249 2.65 24.39 -10.82
N MET A 250 3.69 25.01 -11.37
CA MET A 250 4.54 24.39 -12.38
C MET A 250 5.36 23.23 -11.80
N ASP A 251 5.90 23.36 -10.58
CA ASP A 251 6.60 22.26 -9.89
C ASP A 251 5.68 21.05 -9.71
N THR A 252 4.45 21.26 -9.23
CA THR A 252 3.44 20.19 -9.09
C THR A 252 3.12 19.53 -10.43
N PHE A 253 2.93 20.31 -11.49
CA PHE A 253 2.70 19.79 -12.85
C PHE A 253 3.87 18.94 -13.36
N LEU A 254 5.10 19.42 -13.22
CA LEU A 254 6.27 18.67 -13.70
C LEU A 254 6.53 17.41 -12.88
N ARG A 255 6.19 17.41 -11.58
CA ARG A 255 6.22 16.21 -10.73
C ARG A 255 5.15 15.20 -11.14
N SER A 256 3.97 15.63 -11.56
CA SER A 256 2.95 14.69 -12.05
C SER A 256 3.33 14.08 -13.40
N VAL A 257 3.92 14.87 -14.30
CA VAL A 257 4.32 14.42 -15.65
C VAL A 257 5.48 13.42 -15.58
N GLN A 258 6.44 13.67 -14.69
CA GLN A 258 7.66 12.90 -14.56
C GLN A 258 7.98 12.64 -13.08
N PRO A 259 7.21 11.77 -12.40
CA PRO A 259 7.36 11.55 -10.96
C PRO A 259 8.66 10.83 -10.63
N GLU A 260 9.25 11.14 -9.47
CA GLU A 260 10.28 10.29 -8.87
C GLU A 260 9.64 9.15 -8.08
N VAL A 261 10.35 8.04 -7.94
CA VAL A 261 9.90 6.90 -7.11
C VAL A 261 9.60 7.35 -5.67
N ASN A 262 10.39 8.30 -5.15
CA ASN A 262 10.16 8.90 -3.84
C ASN A 262 8.84 9.69 -3.79
N ASP A 263 8.49 10.44 -4.84
CA ASP A 263 7.25 11.20 -4.89
C ASP A 263 6.04 10.26 -4.87
N LEU A 264 6.10 9.15 -5.62
CA LEU A 264 5.07 8.12 -5.62
C LEU A 264 4.93 7.44 -4.26
N PHE A 265 6.05 7.15 -3.59
CA PHE A 265 6.05 6.59 -2.25
C PHE A 265 5.38 7.54 -1.24
N VAL A 266 5.79 8.81 -1.21
CA VAL A 266 5.21 9.81 -0.31
C VAL A 266 3.72 10.02 -0.58
N LEU A 267 3.29 10.05 -1.85
CA LEU A 267 1.88 10.15 -2.21
C LEU A 267 1.09 8.92 -1.75
N SER A 268 1.63 7.71 -1.91
CA SER A 268 1.00 6.48 -1.41
C SER A 268 0.88 6.47 0.12
N LEU A 269 1.90 6.97 0.81
CA LEU A 269 1.91 7.10 2.27
C LEU A 269 0.87 8.11 2.74
N LEU A 270 0.77 9.27 2.08
CA LEU A 270 -0.25 10.27 2.40
C LEU A 270 -1.66 9.72 2.17
N LEU A 271 -1.90 9.07 1.03
CA LEU A 271 -3.22 8.52 0.70
C LEU A 271 -3.65 7.44 1.70
N ILE A 272 -2.77 6.50 2.03
CA ILE A 272 -3.07 5.43 2.99
C ILE A 272 -3.30 5.97 4.39
N ASN A 273 -2.51 6.96 4.82
CA ASN A 273 -2.78 7.61 6.09
C ASN A 273 -4.13 8.33 6.09
N LEU A 274 -4.45 9.09 5.04
CA LEU A 274 -5.77 9.71 4.92
C LEU A 274 -6.89 8.65 4.98
N LEU A 275 -6.79 7.55 4.25
CA LEU A 275 -7.76 6.46 4.34
C LEU A 275 -7.85 5.86 5.75
N ALA A 276 -6.73 5.64 6.44
CA ALA A 276 -6.71 5.14 7.82
C ALA A 276 -7.41 6.09 8.81
N TRP A 277 -7.29 7.40 8.60
CA TRP A 277 -7.99 8.39 9.43
C TRP A 277 -9.51 8.38 9.22
N MET A 278 -10.01 7.91 8.06
CA MET A 278 -11.45 7.72 7.86
C MET A 278 -12.04 6.62 8.76
N ASP A 279 -11.24 5.63 9.16
CA ASP A 279 -11.68 4.55 10.05
C ASP A 279 -12.17 5.07 11.41
N LEU A 280 -11.72 6.24 11.86
CA LEU A 280 -12.20 6.88 13.09
C LEU A 280 -13.69 7.24 13.04
N PHE A 281 -14.19 7.55 11.84
CA PHE A 281 -15.61 7.89 11.60
C PHE A 281 -16.47 6.65 11.36
N ILE A 282 -15.91 5.61 10.73
CA ILE A 282 -16.61 4.35 10.41
C ILE A 282 -16.73 3.44 11.65
N THR A 283 -15.70 3.42 12.51
CA THR A 283 -15.65 2.49 13.66
C THR A 283 -16.65 2.87 14.75
N GLN A 284 -17.48 1.90 15.17
CA GLN A 284 -18.45 2.09 16.25
C GLN A 284 -17.88 1.82 17.65
N GLY A 285 -18.43 2.52 18.65
CA GLY A 285 -18.08 2.35 20.06
C GLY A 285 -17.55 3.63 20.71
N ALA A 286 -17.09 3.50 21.96
CA ALA A 286 -16.52 4.59 22.75
C ALA A 286 -15.31 5.22 22.04
N THR A 287 -15.07 6.51 22.31
CA THR A 287 -13.94 7.28 21.73
C THR A 287 -12.59 6.60 21.94
N VAL A 288 -12.41 5.95 23.10
CA VAL A 288 -11.21 5.17 23.43
C VAL A 288 -11.05 3.97 22.49
N LYS A 289 -12.13 3.20 22.23
CA LYS A 289 -12.10 2.06 21.29
C LYS A 289 -11.76 2.52 19.88
N ARG A 290 -12.31 3.64 19.43
CA ARG A 290 -12.02 4.23 18.10
C ARG A 290 -10.55 4.61 17.98
N PHE A 291 -9.98 5.22 19.01
CA PHE A 291 -8.56 5.63 19.00
C PHE A 291 -7.61 4.42 19.01
N VAL A 292 -7.93 3.36 19.77
CA VAL A 292 -7.15 2.11 19.78
C VAL A 292 -7.18 1.44 18.40
N VAL A 293 -8.35 1.38 17.77
CA VAL A 293 -8.49 0.85 16.40
C VAL A 293 -7.69 1.71 15.41
N LEU A 294 -7.76 3.04 15.49
CA LEU A 294 -6.98 3.94 14.62
C LEU A 294 -5.47 3.72 14.73
N ILE A 295 -4.92 3.60 15.95
CA ILE A 295 -3.49 3.34 16.13
C ILE A 295 -3.11 2.00 15.49
N ARG A 296 -3.96 0.98 15.71
CA ARG A 296 -3.75 -0.34 15.12
C ARG A 296 -3.78 -0.28 13.60
N THR A 297 -4.80 0.34 13.00
CA THR A 297 -4.97 0.42 11.53
C THR A 297 -3.85 1.23 10.88
N LEU A 298 -3.47 2.36 11.47
CA LEU A 298 -2.37 3.19 10.98
C LEU A 298 -1.03 2.45 11.06
N GLY A 299 -0.79 1.70 12.15
CA GLY A 299 0.38 0.84 12.28
C GLY A 299 0.41 -0.29 11.26
N THR A 300 -0.71 -1.01 11.08
CA THR A 300 -0.79 -2.13 10.13
C THR A 300 -0.67 -1.66 8.68
N TYR A 301 -1.37 -0.60 8.28
CA TYR A 301 -1.36 -0.14 6.89
C TYR A 301 -0.02 0.46 6.50
N ASN A 302 0.61 1.27 7.36
CA ASN A 302 1.96 1.78 7.07
C ASN A 302 3.00 0.65 7.03
N SER A 303 2.86 -0.37 7.89
CA SER A 303 3.75 -1.55 7.86
C SER A 303 3.57 -2.35 6.57
N ILE A 304 2.32 -2.60 6.16
CA ILE A 304 2.01 -3.28 4.89
C ILE A 304 2.51 -2.48 3.70
N LEU A 305 2.35 -1.16 3.70
CA LEU A 305 2.86 -0.27 2.65
C LEU A 305 4.38 -0.34 2.53
N LEU A 306 5.10 -0.27 3.65
CA LEU A 306 6.56 -0.35 3.66
C LEU A 306 7.04 -1.72 3.17
N VAL A 307 6.41 -2.80 3.61
CA VAL A 307 6.76 -4.16 3.19
C VAL A 307 6.42 -4.39 1.72
N SER A 308 5.30 -3.87 1.21
CA SER A 308 4.89 -4.04 -0.19
C SER A 308 5.73 -3.21 -1.16
N TRP A 309 6.24 -2.05 -0.74
CA TRP A 309 7.13 -1.24 -1.57
C TRP A 309 8.50 -1.89 -1.80
N LEU A 310 8.99 -2.75 -0.90
CA LEU A 310 10.29 -3.43 -1.08
C LEU A 310 10.32 -4.33 -2.33
N PRO A 311 9.35 -5.25 -2.55
CA PRO A 311 9.22 -5.96 -3.82
C PRO A 311 9.03 -5.04 -5.02
N VAL A 312 8.24 -3.97 -4.90
CA VAL A 312 8.00 -3.03 -6.01
C VAL A 312 9.31 -2.39 -6.46
N LEU A 313 10.17 -1.95 -5.54
CA LEU A 313 11.49 -1.41 -5.86
C LEU A 313 12.40 -2.46 -6.52
N ALA A 314 12.34 -3.71 -6.06
CA ALA A 314 13.10 -4.81 -6.66
C ALA A 314 12.63 -5.12 -8.08
N LEU A 315 11.31 -5.11 -8.31
CA LEU A 315 10.70 -5.32 -9.63
C LEU A 315 11.05 -4.19 -10.60
N LEU A 316 11.03 -2.94 -10.14
CA LEU A 316 11.41 -1.77 -10.95
C LEU A 316 12.89 -1.79 -11.40
N GLN A 317 13.74 -2.62 -10.78
CA GLN A 317 15.14 -2.79 -11.20
C GLN A 317 15.32 -3.89 -12.25
N LEU A 318 14.30 -4.71 -12.52
CA LEU A 318 14.40 -5.79 -13.50
C LEU A 318 14.25 -5.25 -14.92
N PRO A 319 15.19 -5.54 -15.84
CA PRO A 319 15.18 -5.01 -17.21
C PRO A 319 13.97 -5.49 -18.04
N PHE A 320 13.33 -6.59 -17.65
CA PHE A 320 12.12 -7.10 -18.31
C PHE A 320 10.91 -6.17 -18.13
N LEU A 321 10.86 -5.39 -17.05
CA LEU A 321 9.75 -4.49 -16.74
C LEU A 321 9.94 -3.05 -17.25
N ASP A 322 11.03 -2.77 -17.97
CA ASP A 322 11.28 -1.46 -18.60
C ASP A 322 10.18 -1.09 -19.63
N SER A 323 9.61 -2.08 -20.30
CA SER A 323 8.47 -1.89 -21.21
C SER A 323 7.19 -1.48 -20.46
N PHE A 324 6.96 -2.04 -19.27
CA PHE A 324 5.79 -1.70 -18.46
C PHE A 324 5.93 -0.30 -17.84
N SER A 325 7.11 0.02 -17.30
CA SER A 325 7.39 1.33 -16.73
C SER A 325 7.28 2.43 -17.79
N SER A 326 7.82 2.22 -18.99
CA SER A 326 7.68 3.17 -20.10
C SER A 326 6.22 3.33 -20.57
N TYR A 327 5.43 2.26 -20.63
CA TYR A 327 4.00 2.36 -20.96
C TYR A 327 3.21 3.10 -19.87
N SER A 328 3.47 2.82 -18.59
CA SER A 328 2.82 3.52 -17.47
C SER A 328 3.13 5.01 -17.47
N LEU A 329 4.37 5.40 -17.79
CA LEU A 329 4.77 6.80 -17.91
C LEU A 329 4.07 7.48 -19.10
N LYS A 330 3.90 6.79 -20.23
CA LYS A 330 3.10 7.30 -21.36
C LYS A 330 1.66 7.58 -20.96
N LEU A 331 1.03 6.62 -20.27
CA LEU A 331 -0.35 6.76 -19.81
C LEU A 331 -0.50 7.88 -18.79
N LEU A 332 0.45 8.01 -17.85
CA LEU A 332 0.48 9.09 -16.88
C LEU A 332 0.60 10.45 -17.56
N ARG A 333 1.53 10.61 -18.50
CA ARG A 333 1.68 11.85 -19.29
C ARG A 333 0.41 12.19 -20.06
N TYR A 334 -0.24 11.20 -20.67
CA TYR A 334 -1.50 11.43 -21.37
C TYR A 334 -2.59 11.91 -20.40
N ALA A 335 -2.75 11.23 -19.25
CA ALA A 335 -3.69 11.63 -18.20
C ALA A 335 -3.42 13.06 -17.69
N ASP A 336 -2.15 13.42 -17.52
CA ASP A 336 -1.70 14.73 -17.06
C ASP A 336 -2.07 15.89 -17.99
N THR A 337 -2.10 15.64 -19.30
CA THR A 337 -2.50 16.63 -20.30
C THR A 337 -4.02 16.86 -20.36
N THR A 338 -4.82 16.03 -19.67
CA THR A 338 -6.28 16.17 -19.68
C THR A 338 -6.76 17.37 -18.85
N ARG A 339 -7.93 17.90 -19.22
CA ARG A 339 -8.57 19.01 -18.48
C ARG A 339 -8.95 18.61 -17.05
N LEU A 340 -9.33 17.36 -16.83
CA LEU A 340 -9.71 16.86 -15.51
C LEU A 340 -8.54 16.95 -14.54
N LEU A 341 -7.35 16.47 -14.95
CA LEU A 341 -6.21 16.52 -14.05
C LEU A 341 -5.67 17.95 -13.86
N SER A 342 -5.86 18.84 -14.84
CA SER A 342 -5.61 20.28 -14.66
C SER A 342 -6.45 20.87 -13.52
N LEU A 343 -7.75 20.53 -13.44
CA LEU A 343 -8.62 20.96 -12.34
C LEU A 343 -8.23 20.32 -11.01
N VAL A 344 -7.95 19.00 -10.99
CA VAL A 344 -7.49 18.31 -9.77
C VAL A 344 -6.19 18.93 -9.24
N ARG A 345 -5.25 19.30 -10.12
CA ARG A 345 -4.03 20.02 -9.74
C ARG A 345 -4.34 21.40 -9.17
N ALA A 346 -5.27 22.13 -9.77
CA ALA A 346 -5.70 23.44 -9.25
C ALA A 346 -6.27 23.31 -7.83
N ASP A 347 -7.17 22.37 -7.61
CA ASP A 347 -7.76 22.07 -6.31
C ASP A 347 -6.67 21.65 -5.30
N TRP A 348 -5.76 20.77 -5.70
CA TRP A 348 -4.63 20.36 -4.85
C TRP A 348 -3.77 21.56 -4.44
N THR A 349 -3.43 22.47 -5.35
CA THR A 349 -2.67 23.68 -5.03
C THR A 349 -3.43 24.63 -4.10
N PHE A 350 -4.75 24.69 -4.24
CA PHE A 350 -5.61 25.48 -3.36
C PHE A 350 -5.68 24.89 -1.94
N TYR A 351 -5.90 23.58 -1.80
CA TYR A 351 -5.97 22.92 -0.50
C TYR A 351 -4.62 22.82 0.21
N SER A 352 -3.53 22.60 -0.54
CA SER A 352 -2.18 22.57 0.04
C SER A 352 -1.72 23.93 0.57
N SER A 353 -2.23 25.04 0.02
CA SER A 353 -2.00 26.38 0.57
C SER A 353 -2.86 26.71 1.80
N HIS A 354 -3.99 26.00 1.98
CA HIS A 354 -4.92 26.21 3.09
C HIS A 354 -5.17 24.92 3.88
N PRO A 355 -4.21 24.48 4.72
CA PRO A 355 -4.31 23.21 5.44
C PRO A 355 -5.51 23.15 6.39
N ALA A 356 -5.93 24.29 6.95
CA ALA A 356 -7.10 24.36 7.82
C ALA A 356 -8.41 24.09 7.07
N LEU A 357 -8.55 24.60 5.84
CA LEU A 357 -9.72 24.33 5.00
C LEU A 357 -9.77 22.87 4.59
N PHE A 358 -8.63 22.29 4.20
CA PHE A 358 -8.54 20.87 3.89
C PHE A 358 -8.95 19.99 5.09
N LEU A 359 -8.42 20.28 6.29
CA LEU A 359 -8.79 19.54 7.49
C LEU A 359 -10.28 19.72 7.82
N SER A 360 -10.82 20.93 7.67
CA SER A 360 -12.24 21.20 7.93
C SER A 360 -13.16 20.47 6.96
N THR A 361 -12.87 20.48 5.65
CA THR A 361 -13.70 19.78 4.66
C THR A 361 -13.60 18.27 4.83
N TYR A 362 -12.41 17.76 5.16
CA TYR A 362 -12.17 16.35 5.45
C TYR A 362 -12.92 15.89 6.71
N LEU A 363 -12.86 16.65 7.81
CA LEU A 363 -13.63 16.36 9.03
C LEU A 363 -15.14 16.45 8.78
N ALA A 364 -15.60 17.45 8.04
CA ALA A 364 -17.01 17.57 7.67
C ALA A 364 -17.47 16.38 6.84
N HIS A 365 -16.66 15.93 5.87
CA HIS A 365 -16.93 14.74 5.08
C HIS A 365 -16.97 13.48 5.96
N GLY A 366 -16.01 13.31 6.88
CA GLY A 366 -16.01 12.20 7.85
C GLY A 366 -17.23 12.20 8.76
N LEU A 367 -17.67 13.36 9.25
CA LEU A 367 -18.88 13.50 10.05
C LEU A 367 -20.16 13.22 9.24
N LEU A 368 -20.21 13.61 7.97
CA LEU A 368 -21.30 13.24 7.07
C LEU A 368 -21.37 11.73 6.87
N VAL A 369 -20.22 11.07 6.67
CA VAL A 369 -20.12 9.60 6.58
C VAL A 369 -20.64 8.94 7.86
N ASP A 370 -20.17 9.36 9.04
CA ASP A 370 -20.66 8.85 10.34
C ASP A 370 -22.18 9.09 10.52
N TYR A 371 -22.69 10.25 10.09
CA TYR A 371 -24.12 10.56 10.13
C TYR A 371 -24.94 9.63 9.21
N PHE A 372 -24.53 9.44 7.96
CA PHE A 372 -25.21 8.55 7.02
C PHE A 372 -25.16 7.10 7.50
N GLU A 373 -24.04 6.66 8.06
CA GLU A 373 -23.94 5.32 8.65
C GLU A 373 -24.88 5.13 9.84
N LYS A 374 -24.96 6.10 10.76
CA LYS A 374 -25.89 6.06 11.88
C LYS A 374 -27.35 6.04 11.41
N LYS A 375 -27.70 6.92 10.46
CA LYS A 375 -29.06 7.00 9.89
C LYS A 375 -29.46 5.70 9.19
N ARG A 376 -28.56 5.09 8.42
CA ARG A 376 -28.80 3.81 7.75
C ARG A 376 -29.06 2.67 8.73
N ARG A 377 -28.32 2.63 9.85
CA ARG A 377 -28.53 1.60 10.89
C ARG A 377 -29.84 1.80 11.65
N CYS A 378 -30.24 3.04 11.94
CA CYS A 378 -31.58 3.31 12.48
C CYS A 378 -32.67 2.86 11.51
N SER A 379 -32.51 3.15 10.20
CA SER A 379 -33.43 2.71 9.15
C SER A 379 -33.52 1.18 9.08
N ARG A 380 -32.38 0.47 9.14
CA ARG A 380 -32.34 -1.00 9.12
C ARG A 380 -32.94 -1.64 10.39
N ARG A 381 -32.95 -0.92 11.52
CA ARG A 381 -33.58 -1.36 12.77
C ARG A 381 -35.09 -1.08 12.82
N SER A 382 -35.58 -0.13 12.02
CA SER A 382 -37.02 0.12 11.79
C SER A 382 -37.60 -0.63 10.59
N GLN A 383 -36.74 -1.23 9.76
CA GLN A 383 -37.09 -1.91 8.51
C GLN A 383 -37.09 -3.44 8.70
N GLU A 384 -37.70 -3.92 9.78
CA GLU A 384 -38.36 -5.23 9.75
C GLU A 384 -39.80 -5.11 9.19
N ASP A 385 -40.35 -3.88 9.05
CA ASP A 385 -41.77 -3.69 8.66
C ASP A 385 -42.05 -2.84 7.40
N SER A 386 -41.05 -2.30 6.68
CA SER A 386 -41.38 -1.57 5.43
C SER A 386 -40.33 -1.69 4.32
N SER A 387 -40.55 -2.63 3.41
CA SER A 387 -39.99 -2.57 2.05
C SER A 387 -40.54 -1.30 1.38
N THR A 388 -39.72 -0.34 0.97
CA THR A 388 -39.22 -0.21 -0.40
C THR A 388 -38.64 1.20 -0.58
N ASN A 389 -37.74 1.36 -1.55
CA ASN A 389 -37.21 2.60 -2.17
C ASN A 389 -35.79 3.08 -1.81
N LEU A 390 -35.12 2.52 -0.80
CA LEU A 390 -33.75 2.95 -0.43
C LEU A 390 -32.66 1.87 -0.63
N GLU A 391 -33.01 0.72 -1.19
CA GLU A 391 -32.08 -0.40 -1.41
C GLU A 391 -30.97 -0.07 -2.43
N TRP A 392 -31.26 0.72 -3.47
CA TRP A 392 -30.25 1.02 -4.50
C TRP A 392 -29.13 1.94 -3.97
N LEU A 393 -29.47 2.97 -3.19
CA LEU A 393 -28.51 3.85 -2.50
C LEU A 393 -27.74 3.09 -1.43
N ALA A 394 -28.40 2.17 -0.72
CA ALA A 394 -27.75 1.27 0.23
C ALA A 394 -26.73 0.35 -0.47
N SER A 395 -27.04 -0.16 -1.67
CA SER A 395 -26.12 -1.00 -2.45
C SER A 395 -24.96 -0.20 -3.06
N LEU A 396 -25.21 1.04 -3.50
CA LEU A 396 -24.17 1.95 -4.02
C LEU A 396 -23.21 2.39 -2.90
N TRP A 397 -23.74 2.59 -1.69
CA TRP A 397 -22.94 2.91 -0.51
C TRP A 397 -22.19 1.69 0.06
N ASP A 398 -22.79 0.50 0.01
CA ASP A 398 -22.08 -0.76 0.30
C ASP A 398 -20.98 -1.02 -0.72
N TRP A 399 -21.22 -0.74 -2.01
CA TRP A 399 -20.19 -0.80 -3.04
C TRP A 399 -19.06 0.20 -2.76
N TYR A 400 -19.40 1.46 -2.48
CA TYR A 400 -18.42 2.50 -2.13
C TYR A 400 -17.59 2.15 -0.88
N SER A 401 -18.24 1.73 0.20
CA SER A 401 -17.57 1.42 1.48
C SER A 401 -16.79 0.10 1.43
N SER A 402 -17.27 -0.90 0.67
CA SER A 402 -16.63 -2.21 0.58
C SER A 402 -15.49 -2.27 -0.44
N TYR A 403 -15.48 -1.42 -1.48
CA TYR A 403 -14.46 -1.45 -2.54
C TYR A 403 -13.42 -0.34 -2.48
N LEU A 404 -13.73 0.85 -1.92
CA LEU A 404 -12.76 1.96 -1.84
C LEU A 404 -12.08 2.10 -0.48
N LEU A 405 -12.71 1.65 0.61
CA LEU A 405 -12.21 1.83 1.99
C LEU A 405 -11.78 0.52 2.68
N HIS A 406 -12.18 -0.64 2.15
CA HIS A 406 -11.66 -1.94 2.56
C HIS A 406 -10.93 -2.62 1.39
N PRO A 407 -9.59 -2.71 1.38
CA PRO A 407 -8.89 -3.61 0.48
C PRO A 407 -9.10 -5.04 0.96
N ILE A 408 -9.86 -5.83 0.20
CA ILE A 408 -9.89 -7.31 0.18
C ILE A 408 -9.89 -7.96 1.58
N THR A 409 -11.02 -7.87 2.28
CA THR A 409 -11.43 -8.94 3.22
C THR A 409 -12.41 -9.87 2.53
N SER A 410 -12.13 -10.31 1.30
CA SER A 410 -12.97 -11.29 0.60
C SER A 410 -12.72 -12.73 1.05
N LEU A 411 -12.05 -12.95 2.19
CA LEU A 411 -11.84 -14.28 2.76
C LEU A 411 -12.65 -14.56 4.03
N HIS A 412 -13.51 -13.64 4.46
CA HIS A 412 -14.40 -13.88 5.59
C HIS A 412 -15.82 -13.40 5.27
N GLN A 413 -16.56 -14.25 4.58
CA GLN A 413 -18.01 -14.22 4.65
C GLN A 413 -18.51 -15.64 4.91
N SER A 414 -18.50 -16.01 6.18
CA SER A 414 -19.48 -16.94 6.72
C SER A 414 -19.80 -16.52 8.15
N ASP A 415 -21.09 -16.37 8.34
CA ASP A 415 -21.87 -15.88 9.47
C ASP A 415 -21.42 -16.25 10.90
N HIS A 416 -21.78 -15.31 11.79
CA HIS A 416 -22.02 -15.42 13.23
C HIS A 416 -20.84 -15.54 14.22
N SER A 417 -20.61 -14.40 14.90
CA SER A 417 -20.47 -14.23 16.36
C SER A 417 -20.08 -15.46 17.21
N GLU A 418 -18.78 -15.62 17.53
CA GLU A 418 -18.30 -16.33 18.74
C GLU A 418 -16.75 -16.32 18.90
N TRP A 419 -16.03 -15.29 18.43
CA TRP A 419 -14.55 -15.27 18.43
C TRP A 419 -13.94 -14.32 19.46
N ASP A 420 -14.39 -14.38 20.72
CA ASP A 420 -13.73 -13.64 21.81
C ASP A 420 -12.99 -14.51 22.84
N GLU A 421 -12.86 -15.83 22.65
CA GLU A 421 -11.96 -16.64 23.50
C GLU A 421 -10.97 -17.50 22.70
N ASP A 422 -9.70 -17.37 23.10
CA ASP A 422 -8.55 -18.26 22.84
C ASP A 422 -7.70 -18.10 21.57
N ALA A 423 -6.99 -16.96 21.49
CA ALA A 423 -5.84 -16.77 20.59
C ALA A 423 -4.67 -17.77 20.85
N ASN A 424 -4.55 -18.33 22.05
CA ASN A 424 -3.50 -19.31 22.38
C ASN A 424 -3.71 -20.65 21.68
N PHE A 425 -4.96 -21.04 21.42
CA PHE A 425 -5.31 -22.29 20.74
C PHE A 425 -4.99 -22.23 19.23
N LEU A 426 -4.98 -21.03 18.64
CA LEU A 426 -4.56 -20.81 17.25
C LEU A 426 -3.04 -20.94 17.06
N PHE A 427 -2.24 -20.53 18.04
CA PHE A 427 -0.78 -20.65 17.98
C PHE A 427 -0.32 -22.12 18.06
N GLU A 428 -1.01 -22.95 18.84
CA GLU A 428 -0.73 -24.38 18.97
C GLU A 428 -1.09 -25.16 17.69
N ARG A 429 -2.09 -24.70 16.93
CA ARG A 429 -2.51 -25.26 15.63
C ARG A 429 -1.60 -24.92 14.45
N LEU A 430 -0.82 -23.85 14.53
CA LEU A 430 0.15 -23.47 13.49
C LEU A 430 1.45 -24.29 13.54
N ALA A 431 1.68 -25.05 14.62
CA ALA A 431 2.92 -25.82 14.84
C ALA A 431 2.94 -27.20 14.14
N PHE A 432 1.81 -27.69 13.62
CA PHE A 432 1.70 -29.04 13.05
C PHE A 432 0.98 -29.05 11.67
N PRO A 433 1.70 -29.29 10.55
CA PRO A 433 1.15 -29.24 9.19
C PRO A 433 0.07 -30.31 8.88
N ASP A 434 -0.02 -31.40 9.65
CA ASP A 434 -0.85 -32.56 9.30
C ASP A 434 -2.34 -32.46 9.72
N LEU A 435 -2.73 -31.38 10.42
CA LEU A 435 -4.09 -31.22 10.96
C LEU A 435 -5.02 -30.33 10.11
N TRP A 436 -4.54 -29.81 8.98
CA TRP A 436 -5.25 -28.78 8.19
C TRP A 436 -6.48 -29.26 7.43
N LEU A 437 -6.70 -30.58 7.30
CA LEU A 437 -7.76 -31.15 6.46
C LEU A 437 -8.90 -31.83 7.23
N ARG A 438 -8.94 -31.76 8.57
CA ARG A 438 -10.05 -32.31 9.36
C ARG A 438 -10.97 -31.19 9.88
N PRO A 439 -12.23 -31.11 9.43
CA PRO A 439 -13.19 -30.18 10.04
C PRO A 439 -13.46 -30.61 11.49
N LEU A 440 -13.22 -29.72 12.45
CA LEU A 440 -13.69 -29.91 13.82
C LEU A 440 -15.21 -29.72 13.82
N VAL A 441 -15.94 -30.81 13.73
CA VAL A 441 -17.40 -30.79 13.88
C VAL A 441 -17.69 -30.76 15.38
N ASN A 442 -18.41 -29.74 15.87
CA ASN A 442 -18.82 -29.66 17.27
C ASN A 442 -19.59 -30.94 17.65
N LEU A 443 -19.14 -31.68 18.67
CA LEU A 443 -19.72 -32.97 19.09
C LEU A 443 -21.12 -32.84 19.71
N ASP A 444 -21.59 -31.63 19.99
CA ASP A 444 -22.90 -31.41 20.60
C ASP A 444 -24.07 -31.95 19.78
N TYR A 445 -23.94 -32.07 18.45
CA TYR A 445 -24.99 -32.68 17.62
C TYR A 445 -25.24 -34.15 17.97
N ILE A 446 -24.26 -34.87 18.54
CA ILE A 446 -24.40 -36.28 18.90
C ILE A 446 -25.49 -36.46 19.97
N LYS A 447 -25.63 -35.48 20.88
CA LYS A 447 -26.67 -35.48 21.92
C LYS A 447 -28.09 -35.29 21.35
N ILE A 448 -28.19 -34.74 20.14
CA ILE A 448 -29.45 -34.40 19.46
C ILE A 448 -29.89 -35.56 18.53
N LEU A 449 -29.06 -36.58 18.33
CA LEU A 449 -29.40 -37.72 17.48
C LEU A 449 -30.55 -38.54 18.07
N PRO A 450 -31.49 -39.01 17.22
CA PRO A 450 -32.64 -39.78 17.68
C PRO A 450 -32.18 -41.11 18.29
N THR A 451 -32.67 -41.40 19.50
CA THR A 451 -32.44 -42.65 20.22
C THR A 451 -33.75 -43.30 20.63
N TRP A 452 -33.82 -44.63 20.60
CA TRP A 452 -34.97 -45.40 21.05
C TRP A 452 -34.53 -46.74 21.61
N LYS A 453 -35.36 -47.32 22.48
CA LYS A 453 -35.14 -48.67 23.02
C LYS A 453 -35.86 -49.70 22.18
N MET A 454 -35.14 -50.74 21.77
CA MET A 454 -35.75 -51.80 20.99
C MET A 454 -36.63 -52.68 21.88
N LYS A 455 -37.84 -52.98 21.40
CA LYS A 455 -38.76 -53.92 22.03
C LYS A 455 -39.17 -54.95 20.99
N SER A 456 -38.74 -56.20 21.15
CA SER A 456 -39.44 -57.34 20.56
C SER A 456 -40.81 -57.45 21.19
N ALA A 457 -41.81 -57.67 20.34
CA ALA A 457 -43.01 -58.36 20.76
C ALA A 457 -42.65 -59.83 21.04
N SER A 458 -42.27 -60.14 22.27
CA SER A 458 -42.30 -61.54 22.71
C SER A 458 -43.77 -61.94 22.82
N LYS A 459 -44.26 -62.79 21.92
CA LYS A 459 -45.52 -63.52 22.16
C LYS A 459 -45.31 -64.37 23.41
N SER A 460 -45.83 -63.91 24.55
CA SER A 460 -46.03 -64.75 25.72
C SER A 460 -47.09 -65.79 25.35
N VAL A 461 -46.67 -67.04 25.11
CA VAL A 461 -47.59 -68.17 25.08
C VAL A 461 -48.02 -68.42 26.52
N SER A 462 -49.16 -67.87 26.91
CA SER A 462 -49.94 -68.35 28.06
C SER A 462 -50.97 -69.35 27.53
N ASN A 463 -50.80 -70.61 27.94
CA ASN A 463 -51.78 -71.68 27.77
C ASN A 463 -53.15 -71.22 28.30
N ASP A 464 -54.18 -71.30 27.46
CA ASP A 464 -55.49 -71.75 27.92
C ASP A 464 -56.26 -72.47 26.82
N SER A 465 -57.04 -73.44 27.27
CA SER A 465 -57.60 -74.60 26.57
C SER A 465 -58.63 -74.35 25.48
N SER A 466 -58.64 -75.25 24.48
CA SER A 466 -59.78 -76.09 24.01
C SER A 466 -59.98 -76.14 22.48
N GLY A 467 -59.99 -77.36 21.93
CA GLY A 467 -60.54 -77.69 20.59
C GLY A 467 -59.71 -78.61 19.69
N ARG A 468 -60.03 -79.93 19.73
CA ARG A 468 -59.91 -81.03 18.72
C ARG A 468 -59.44 -80.67 17.30
N SER A 469 -58.80 -81.51 16.45
CA SER A 469 -58.15 -82.85 16.43
C SER A 469 -57.57 -83.02 14.98
N PRO A 470 -56.93 -84.13 14.54
CA PRO A 470 -55.58 -84.14 13.98
C PRO A 470 -55.50 -84.41 12.45
N GLU A 471 -54.34 -84.19 11.82
CA GLU A 471 -53.67 -85.19 10.96
C GLU A 471 -52.32 -84.70 10.41
N GLU A 472 -51.45 -85.69 10.21
CA GLU A 472 -50.00 -85.67 10.01
C GLU A 472 -49.59 -85.28 8.58
N HIS A 473 -48.41 -84.67 8.41
CA HIS A 473 -47.35 -85.21 7.55
C HIS A 473 -46.02 -84.45 7.73
N THR A 474 -44.98 -85.27 7.88
CA THR A 474 -43.55 -85.07 8.11
C THR A 474 -42.79 -84.35 6.99
N SER A 475 -41.84 -83.47 7.32
CA SER A 475 -40.41 -83.57 6.91
C SER A 475 -39.58 -82.32 7.31
N GLU A 476 -38.57 -82.58 8.14
CA GLU A 476 -37.22 -81.97 8.27
C GLU A 476 -36.66 -81.37 6.95
N CYS A 477 -35.89 -80.30 6.82
CA CYS A 477 -34.84 -79.63 7.61
C CYS A 477 -34.67 -78.19 7.06
N GLU A 478 -34.26 -77.21 7.87
CA GLU A 478 -33.12 -76.31 7.59
C GLU A 478 -33.02 -75.19 8.64
N HIS A 479 -31.80 -75.02 9.17
CA HIS A 479 -31.42 -73.95 10.08
C HIS A 479 -31.71 -72.57 9.46
N THR A 480 -32.73 -71.89 9.97
CA THR A 480 -32.94 -70.45 9.74
C THR A 480 -32.97 -69.76 11.10
N PRO A 481 -32.12 -68.74 11.35
CA PRO A 481 -32.29 -67.90 12.54
C PRO A 481 -33.64 -67.20 12.38
N GLN A 482 -34.53 -67.44 13.34
CA GLN A 482 -35.87 -66.84 13.42
C GLN A 482 -35.81 -65.35 13.09
N LEU A 483 -36.43 -64.96 11.96
CA LEU A 483 -36.79 -63.57 11.70
C LEU A 483 -37.74 -63.13 12.82
N CYS A 484 -37.23 -62.37 13.76
CA CYS A 484 -38.05 -61.66 14.72
C CYS A 484 -38.75 -60.52 13.97
N ASP A 485 -40.08 -60.53 13.98
CA ASP A 485 -40.89 -59.47 13.38
C ASP A 485 -40.83 -58.22 14.27
N TRP A 486 -40.05 -57.22 13.83
CA TRP A 486 -39.69 -56.04 14.60
C TRP A 486 -40.80 -54.98 14.53
N SER A 487 -41.68 -54.99 15.52
CA SER A 487 -42.85 -54.11 15.57
C SER A 487 -42.45 -52.71 16.04
N VAL A 488 -42.47 -51.75 15.11
CA VAL A 488 -42.28 -50.29 15.24
C VAL A 488 -40.84 -49.79 15.05
N TRP A 489 -40.46 -49.57 13.79
CA TRP A 489 -39.29 -48.80 13.39
C TRP A 489 -39.67 -47.33 13.11
N PRO A 490 -38.82 -46.33 13.42
CA PRO A 490 -39.10 -44.93 13.08
C PRO A 490 -39.19 -44.74 11.55
N HIS A 491 -40.17 -43.97 11.08
CA HIS A 491 -40.43 -43.75 9.64
C HIS A 491 -39.24 -43.17 8.84
N ASP A 492 -38.32 -42.47 9.50
CA ASP A 492 -37.13 -41.87 8.89
C ASP A 492 -35.88 -42.79 8.94
N MET A 493 -36.03 -44.05 9.36
CA MET A 493 -34.94 -45.01 9.57
C MET A 493 -35.08 -46.26 8.70
N LEU A 494 -33.97 -46.75 8.17
CA LEU A 494 -33.89 -47.99 7.41
C LEU A 494 -33.93 -49.19 8.36
N HIS A 495 -34.69 -50.23 7.98
CA HIS A 495 -34.74 -51.48 8.71
C HIS A 495 -33.39 -52.20 8.62
N CYS A 496 -32.85 -52.61 9.78
CA CYS A 496 -31.65 -53.42 9.88
C CYS A 496 -31.72 -54.28 11.14
N SER A 497 -31.19 -55.50 11.09
CA SER A 497 -31.22 -56.48 12.18
C SER A 497 -29.91 -56.57 12.98
N GLU A 498 -28.82 -55.98 12.47
CA GLU A 498 -27.49 -56.09 13.05
C GLU A 498 -26.76 -54.72 13.08
N CYS A 499 -25.85 -54.54 14.03
CA CYS A 499 -25.00 -53.37 14.10
C CYS A 499 -23.69 -53.61 13.35
N VAL A 500 -23.47 -52.93 12.21
CA VAL A 500 -22.24 -53.11 11.41
C VAL A 500 -20.94 -52.65 12.08
N VAL A 501 -21.00 -52.02 13.26
CA VAL A 501 -19.80 -51.60 14.02
C VAL A 501 -19.27 -52.74 14.89
N CYS A 502 -20.15 -53.49 15.56
CA CYS A 502 -19.76 -54.65 16.38
C CYS A 502 -20.09 -56.01 15.74
N LEU A 503 -20.84 -56.02 14.63
CA LEU A 503 -21.32 -57.20 13.91
C LEU A 503 -22.27 -58.10 14.74
N GLU A 504 -22.92 -57.54 15.76
CA GLU A 504 -23.87 -58.25 16.61
C GLU A 504 -25.33 -57.90 16.24
N ASN A 505 -26.23 -58.86 16.38
CA ASN A 505 -27.67 -58.66 16.20
C ASN A 505 -28.24 -57.78 17.32
N PHE A 506 -29.21 -56.93 16.99
CA PHE A 506 -29.90 -56.14 17.98
C PHE A 506 -30.72 -57.04 18.94
N VAL A 507 -30.63 -56.77 20.24
CA VAL A 507 -31.34 -57.51 21.29
C VAL A 507 -32.36 -56.61 22.02
N ASN A 508 -33.38 -57.22 22.61
CA ASN A 508 -34.42 -56.51 23.34
C ASN A 508 -33.89 -55.71 24.51
N GLY A 509 -34.40 -54.48 24.64
CA GLY A 509 -34.03 -53.56 25.71
C GLY A 509 -32.81 -52.70 25.40
N GLU A 510 -32.11 -52.97 24.29
CA GLU A 510 -30.94 -52.19 23.88
C GLU A 510 -31.33 -50.81 23.33
N VAL A 511 -30.44 -49.84 23.54
CA VAL A 511 -30.63 -48.47 23.05
C VAL A 511 -29.96 -48.32 21.68
N LEU A 512 -30.77 -48.00 20.68
CA LEU A 512 -30.33 -47.75 19.33
C LEU A 512 -30.26 -46.24 19.08
N MET A 513 -29.31 -45.84 18.23
CA MET A 513 -29.13 -44.47 17.78
C MET A 513 -29.17 -44.43 16.25
N GLY A 514 -29.99 -43.54 15.71
CA GLY A 514 -30.15 -43.31 14.27
C GLY A 514 -29.36 -42.09 13.79
N LEU A 515 -28.75 -42.21 12.61
CA LEU A 515 -28.10 -41.08 11.93
C LEU A 515 -29.06 -40.39 10.94
N PRO A 516 -28.84 -39.10 10.59
CA PRO A 516 -29.70 -38.36 9.64
C PRO A 516 -29.69 -38.89 8.20
N CYS A 517 -28.91 -39.94 7.93
CA CYS A 517 -28.90 -40.69 6.68
C CYS A 517 -29.80 -41.94 6.68
N GLY A 518 -30.47 -42.21 7.80
CA GLY A 518 -31.41 -43.31 7.99
C GLY A 518 -30.81 -44.60 8.56
N HIS A 519 -29.49 -44.71 8.75
CA HIS A 519 -28.86 -45.91 9.30
C HIS A 519 -28.85 -45.93 10.82
N THR A 520 -28.97 -47.13 11.42
CA THR A 520 -29.16 -47.36 12.85
C THR A 520 -28.05 -48.24 13.44
N PHE A 521 -27.64 -47.95 14.67
CA PHE A 521 -26.54 -48.63 15.36
C PHE A 521 -26.82 -48.72 16.86
N HIS A 522 -26.08 -49.56 17.60
CA HIS A 522 -26.03 -49.43 19.07
C HIS A 522 -25.52 -48.04 19.44
N GLN A 523 -26.17 -47.40 20.42
CA GLN A 523 -25.75 -46.09 20.91
C GLN A 523 -24.28 -46.08 21.35
N SER A 524 -23.84 -47.10 22.08
CA SER A 524 -22.46 -47.25 22.55
C SER A 524 -21.47 -47.33 21.39
N CYS A 525 -21.78 -48.11 20.35
CA CYS A 525 -20.88 -48.31 19.20
C CYS A 525 -20.74 -47.05 18.34
N ILE A 526 -21.85 -46.39 18.01
CA ILE A 526 -21.79 -45.24 17.10
C ILE A 526 -21.25 -43.98 17.77
N VAL A 527 -21.45 -43.81 19.09
CA VAL A 527 -20.86 -42.70 19.83
C VAL A 527 -19.33 -42.81 19.83
N VAL A 528 -18.76 -43.99 20.07
CA VAL A 528 -17.31 -44.23 20.00
C VAL A 528 -16.80 -43.90 18.60
N TRP A 529 -17.45 -44.42 17.56
CA TRP A 529 -17.09 -44.16 16.16
C TRP A 529 -17.05 -42.66 15.81
N LEU A 530 -18.04 -41.89 16.27
CA LEU A 530 -18.12 -40.45 16.01
C LEU A 530 -17.12 -39.63 16.84
N LEU A 531 -16.75 -40.10 18.03
CA LEU A 531 -15.76 -39.48 18.92
C LEU A 531 -14.32 -39.72 18.45
N GLU A 532 -14.04 -40.85 17.79
CA GLU A 532 -12.73 -41.19 17.23
C GLU A 532 -12.37 -40.37 15.95
N GLY A 533 -13.21 -39.39 15.60
CA GLY A 533 -12.93 -38.37 14.58
C GLY A 533 -13.55 -38.66 13.21
N GLN A 534 -14.33 -39.73 13.08
CA GLN A 534 -15.00 -40.10 11.84
C GLN A 534 -16.45 -39.61 11.88
N HIS A 535 -16.68 -38.31 11.64
CA HIS A 535 -18.01 -37.67 11.69
C HIS A 535 -18.94 -38.04 10.50
N CYS A 536 -18.92 -39.30 10.10
CA CYS A 536 -19.68 -39.84 9.00
C CYS A 536 -20.18 -41.25 9.30
N CYS A 537 -21.29 -41.62 8.66
CA CYS A 537 -21.93 -42.92 8.84
C CYS A 537 -20.98 -44.08 8.41
N PRO A 538 -20.78 -45.12 9.24
CA PRO A 538 -19.98 -46.30 8.88
C PRO A 538 -20.43 -46.99 7.58
N VAL A 539 -21.74 -46.98 7.31
CA VAL A 539 -22.32 -47.64 6.14
C VAL A 539 -22.16 -46.80 4.87
N CYS A 540 -22.61 -45.55 4.90
CA CYS A 540 -22.74 -44.73 3.68
C CYS A 540 -21.82 -43.51 3.62
N ARG A 541 -20.96 -43.32 4.62
CA ARG A 541 -20.01 -42.19 4.76
C ARG A 541 -20.66 -40.80 4.68
N TRP A 542 -21.98 -40.73 4.86
CA TRP A 542 -22.70 -39.47 4.88
C TRP A 542 -22.42 -38.72 6.19
N PRO A 543 -22.24 -37.39 6.17
CA PRO A 543 -21.98 -36.61 7.38
C PRO A 543 -23.10 -36.80 8.42
N SER A 544 -22.73 -37.16 9.65
CA SER A 544 -23.67 -37.47 10.74
C SER A 544 -24.49 -36.27 11.23
N TYR A 545 -24.11 -35.06 10.85
CA TYR A 545 -24.75 -33.79 11.20
C TYR A 545 -25.60 -33.19 10.06
N LYS A 546 -25.71 -33.86 8.91
CA LYS A 546 -26.45 -33.36 7.73
C LYS A 546 -27.58 -34.32 7.33
N LYS A 547 -28.84 -33.87 7.39
CA LYS A 547 -30.01 -34.68 6.96
C LYS A 547 -29.88 -35.05 5.47
N LYS A 548 -29.97 -36.35 5.16
CA LYS A 548 -29.94 -36.86 3.80
C LYS A 548 -31.35 -36.78 3.21
N ARG A 549 -31.51 -36.17 2.03
CA ARG A 549 -32.78 -36.21 1.29
C ARG A 549 -32.86 -37.56 0.59
N HIS A 550 -33.82 -38.41 0.97
CA HIS A 550 -34.07 -39.66 0.27
C HIS A 550 -34.85 -39.41 -1.03
N PRO A 551 -34.46 -39.99 -2.18
CA PRO A 551 -35.31 -40.04 -3.36
C PRO A 551 -36.60 -40.78 -3.01
N ARG A 552 -37.77 -40.23 -3.39
CA ARG A 552 -39.04 -40.98 -3.31
C ARG A 552 -38.92 -42.24 -4.18
N PRO A 553 -39.33 -43.43 -3.72
CA PRO A 553 -39.37 -44.60 -4.58
C PRO A 553 -40.36 -44.33 -5.73
N SER A 554 -39.88 -44.47 -6.96
CA SER A 554 -40.71 -44.52 -8.16
C SER A 554 -41.71 -45.67 -8.00
N GLN A 555 -43.00 -45.35 -8.07
CA GLN A 555 -44.03 -46.39 -8.18
C GLN A 555 -43.75 -47.23 -9.45
N PRO A 556 -43.88 -48.57 -9.38
CA PRO A 556 -43.71 -49.42 -10.54
C PRO A 556 -44.81 -49.14 -11.58
N ALA A 557 -44.42 -49.36 -12.84
CA ALA A 557 -45.09 -48.96 -14.07
C ALA A 557 -46.56 -49.39 -14.22
#